data_AF-A0A7G7KJ99-F1
#
_entry.id   AF-A0A7G7KJ99-F1
#
_cell.length_a   1.000
_cell.length_b   1.000
_cell.length_c   1.000
_cell.angle_alpha   90.00
_cell.angle_beta   90.00
_cell.angle_gamma   90.00
#
_symmetry.space_group_name_H-M   'P 1'
#
loop_
_entity.id
_entity.type
_entity.pdbx_description
1 polymer ?
#
loop_
_entity_poly.entity_id
_entity_poly.type
_entity_poly.pdbx_seq_one_letter_code
_entity_poly.pdbx_strand_id
1 'polypeptide(L)'
;MPSLQIRDVPDPLHRLLQRRATRNKRSLSQQALVDLEELAGGDPRQRRQEALERIAQHWRGVEPLQWQQTPEDLIRVDRER
;
A
#
# COMPACT_ATOMS: atom_id res chain seq x y z
N MET A 1 -1.10 -10.66 -24.42
CA MET A 1 -0.61 -9.99 -23.19
C MET A 1 -0.52 -8.50 -23.47
N PRO A 2 -1.01 -7.64 -22.56
CA PRO A 2 -0.85 -6.20 -22.73
C PRO A 2 0.63 -5.85 -22.72
N SER A 3 1.05 -4.98 -23.63
CA SER A 3 2.42 -4.45 -23.68
C SER A 3 2.37 -2.93 -23.68
N LEU A 4 3.26 -2.30 -22.93
CA LEU A 4 3.38 -0.85 -22.82
C LEU A 4 4.73 -0.44 -23.42
N GLN A 5 4.70 0.49 -24.36
CA GLN A 5 5.90 1.10 -24.93
C GLN A 5 5.91 2.58 -24.54
N ILE A 6 7.02 3.02 -23.94
CA ILE A 6 7.26 4.42 -23.60
C ILE A 6 8.22 4.98 -24.64
N ARG A 7 7.74 5.93 -25.46
CA ARG A 7 8.54 6.62 -26.48
C ARG A 7 9.05 7.95 -25.94
N ASP A 8 10.14 8.44 -26.52
CA ASP A 8 10.70 9.77 -26.26
C ASP A 8 11.03 10.02 -24.78
N VAL A 9 11.60 9.00 -24.11
CA VAL A 9 12.03 9.11 -22.72
C VAL A 9 13.19 10.10 -22.61
N PRO A 10 13.10 11.15 -21.78
CA PRO A 10 14.20 12.08 -21.59
C PRO A 10 15.46 11.36 -21.09
N ASP A 11 16.62 11.71 -21.67
CA ASP A 11 17.93 11.12 -21.32
C ASP A 11 18.20 11.02 -19.80
N PRO A 12 17.92 12.06 -18.98
CA PRO A 12 18.13 11.96 -17.54
C PRO A 12 17.31 10.84 -16.89
N LEU A 13 16.06 10.66 -17.35
CA LEU A 13 15.15 9.66 -16.81
C LEU A 13 15.55 8.26 -17.26
N HIS A 14 15.94 8.10 -18.53
CA HIS A 14 16.46 6.84 -19.04
C HIS A 14 17.71 6.38 -18.26
N ARG A 15 18.65 7.29 -17.99
CA ARG A 15 19.85 6.99 -17.19
C ARG A 15 19.51 6.62 -15.74
N LEU A 16 18.53 7.30 -15.13
CA LEU A 16 18.08 6.98 -13.77
C LEU A 16 17.47 5.56 -13.72
N LEU A 17 16.62 5.23 -14.68
CA LEU A 17 16.02 3.89 -14.79
C LEU A 17 17.11 2.82 -14.98
N GLN A 18 18.10 3.07 -15.84
CA GLN A 18 19.21 2.15 -16.07
C GLN A 18 20.04 1.92 -14.80
N ARG A 19 20.36 2.98 -14.04
CA ARG A 19 21.08 2.85 -12.76
C ARG A 19 20.30 2.01 -11.75
N ARG A 20 18.99 2.22 -11.63
CA ARG A 20 18.12 1.41 -10.74
C ARG A 20 18.08 -0.05 -11.18
N ALA A 21 17.94 -0.30 -12.48
CA ALA A 21 17.91 -1.64 -13.05
C ALA A 21 19.22 -2.40 -12.75
N THR A 22 20.38 -1.76 -12.98
CA THR A 22 21.69 -2.34 -12.66
C THR A 22 21.84 -2.62 -11.16
N ARG A 23 21.47 -1.67 -10.30
CA ARG A 23 21.53 -1.85 -8.84
C ARG A 23 20.71 -3.05 -8.36
N ASN A 24 19.54 -3.28 -8.97
CA ASN A 24 18.64 -4.37 -8.62
C ASN A 24 18.89 -5.65 -9.44
N LYS A 25 19.89 -5.69 -10.32
CA LYS A 25 20.20 -6.81 -11.23
C LYS A 25 18.99 -7.22 -12.09
N ARG A 26 18.25 -6.25 -12.59
CA ARG A 26 17.04 -6.41 -13.41
C ARG A 26 17.23 -5.84 -14.81
N SER A 27 16.41 -6.27 -15.77
CA SER A 27 16.30 -5.59 -17.05
C SER A 27 15.59 -4.23 -16.91
N LEU A 28 15.74 -3.34 -17.90
CA LEU A 28 15.04 -2.05 -17.93
C LEU A 28 13.52 -2.23 -17.84
N SER A 29 12.97 -3.15 -18.63
CA SER A 29 11.54 -3.43 -18.63
C SER A 29 11.05 -3.96 -17.28
N GLN A 30 11.83 -4.84 -16.64
CA GLN A 30 11.50 -5.33 -15.29
C GLN A 30 11.55 -4.21 -14.25
N GLN A 31 12.56 -3.34 -14.30
CA GLN A 31 12.64 -2.22 -13.36
C GLN A 31 11.49 -1.23 -13.58
N ALA A 32 11.13 -0.95 -14.83
CA ALA A 32 10.00 -0.08 -15.15
C ALA A 32 8.68 -0.65 -14.62
N LEU A 33 8.45 -1.96 -14.74
CA LEU A 33 7.27 -2.62 -14.18
C LEU A 33 7.22 -2.49 -12.65
N VAL A 34 8.34 -2.77 -11.96
CA VAL A 34 8.42 -2.63 -10.50
C VAL A 34 8.14 -1.18 -10.06
N ASP A 35 8.74 -0.21 -10.74
CA ASP A 35 8.54 1.21 -10.44
C ASP A 35 7.07 1.63 -10.67
N LEU A 36 6.44 1.11 -11.72
CA LEU A 36 5.01 1.35 -12.01
C LEU A 36 4.10 0.67 -11.00
N GLU A 37 4.41 -0.55 -10.57
CA GLU A 37 3.67 -1.25 -9.51
C GLU A 37 3.77 -0.47 -8.19
N GLU A 38 4.96 -0.01 -7.82
CA GLU A 38 5.17 0.81 -6.62
C GLU A 38 4.36 2.11 -6.67
N LEU A 39 4.39 2.82 -7.80
CA LEU A 39 3.63 4.06 -8.02
C LEU A 39 2.11 3.83 -8.05
N ALA A 40 1.65 2.72 -8.63
CA ALA A 40 0.24 2.33 -8.63
C ALA A 40 -0.24 1.85 -7.24
N GLY A 41 0.67 1.71 -6.28
CA GLY A 41 0.40 1.21 -4.94
C GLY A 41 0.15 -0.30 -4.91
N GLY A 42 0.77 -1.07 -5.79
CA GLY A 42 0.55 -2.52 -5.94
C GLY A 42 -0.87 -2.88 -6.36
N ASP A 43 -1.21 -4.18 -6.32
CA ASP A 43 -2.59 -4.62 -6.57
C ASP A 43 -3.50 -4.12 -5.43
N PRO A 44 -4.55 -3.33 -5.73
CA PRO A 44 -5.52 -2.90 -4.72
C PRO A 44 -6.13 -4.07 -3.93
N ARG A 45 -6.29 -5.24 -4.54
CA ARG A 45 -6.76 -6.45 -3.86
C ARG A 45 -5.75 -6.95 -2.86
N GLN A 46 -4.48 -6.99 -3.25
CA GLN A 46 -3.39 -7.39 -2.35
C GLN A 46 -3.24 -6.41 -1.18
N ARG A 47 -3.27 -5.09 -1.43
CA ARG A 47 -3.27 -4.09 -0.34
C ARG A 47 -4.44 -4.26 0.62
N ARG A 48 -5.64 -4.48 0.09
CA ARG A 48 -6.84 -4.74 0.92
C ARG A 48 -6.64 -6.00 1.75
N GLN A 49 -6.13 -7.07 1.15
CA GLN A 49 -5.87 -8.33 1.83
C GLN A 49 -4.87 -8.14 2.97
N GLU A 50 -3.74 -7.48 2.73
CA GLU A 50 -2.72 -7.16 3.74
C GLU A 50 -3.29 -6.29 4.88
N ALA A 51 -4.14 -5.32 4.57
CA ALA A 51 -4.81 -4.50 5.58
C ALA A 51 -5.79 -5.32 6.45
N LEU A 52 -6.59 -6.20 5.82
CA LEU A 52 -7.51 -7.07 6.54
C LEU A 52 -6.77 -8.08 7.42
N GLU A 53 -5.66 -8.63 6.94
CA GLU A 53 -4.82 -9.53 7.72
C GLU A 53 -4.21 -8.84 8.94
N ARG A 54 -3.74 -7.60 8.80
CA ARG A 54 -3.25 -6.79 9.92
C ARG A 54 -4.34 -6.54 10.97
N ILE A 55 -5.55 -6.18 10.54
CA ILE A 55 -6.69 -6.00 11.44
C ILE A 55 -6.98 -7.32 12.16
N ALA A 56 -7.12 -8.42 11.42
CA ALA A 56 -7.41 -9.73 12.00
C ALA A 56 -6.31 -10.24 12.95
N GLN A 57 -5.04 -9.92 12.70
CA GLN A 57 -3.93 -10.21 13.62
C GLN A 57 -3.99 -9.37 14.89
N HIS A 58 -4.30 -8.08 14.78
CA HIS A 58 -4.42 -7.19 15.93
C HIS A 58 -5.52 -7.63 16.90
N TRP A 59 -6.65 -8.11 16.37
CA TRP A 59 -7.79 -8.56 17.17
C TRP A 59 -7.74 -10.05 17.52
N ARG A 60 -6.68 -10.76 17.13
CA ARG A 60 -6.55 -12.20 17.39
C ARG A 60 -6.27 -12.43 18.89
N GLY A 61 -7.18 -13.10 19.58
CA GLY A 61 -7.05 -13.37 21.01
C GLY A 61 -7.42 -12.17 21.91
N VAL A 62 -7.97 -11.10 21.34
CA VAL A 62 -8.57 -10.01 22.12
C VAL A 62 -9.98 -10.45 22.50
N GLU A 63 -10.24 -10.57 23.81
CA GLU A 63 -11.58 -10.80 24.34
C GLU A 63 -12.50 -9.65 23.89
N PRO A 64 -13.78 -9.94 23.56
CA PRO A 64 -14.75 -8.90 23.24
C PRO A 64 -14.77 -7.86 24.36
N LEU A 65 -14.59 -6.59 24.00
CA LEU A 65 -14.72 -5.48 24.95
C LEU A 65 -16.10 -5.57 25.58
N GLN A 66 -16.14 -5.81 26.89
CA GLN A 66 -17.35 -5.64 27.67
C GLN A 66 -17.56 -4.15 27.86
N TRP A 67 -18.43 -3.58 27.02
CA TRP A 67 -18.81 -2.18 27.11
C TRP A 67 -19.57 -1.96 28.42
N GLN A 68 -18.91 -1.34 29.39
CA GLN A 68 -19.53 -0.97 30.67
C GLN A 68 -20.45 0.25 30.52
N GLN A 69 -20.28 1.01 29.44
CA GLN A 69 -20.99 2.24 29.16
C GLN A 69 -21.62 2.17 27.77
N THR A 70 -22.80 2.76 27.64
CA THR A 70 -23.45 2.85 26.33
C THR A 70 -22.76 3.93 25.49
N PRO A 71 -22.78 3.82 24.15
CA PRO A 71 -22.29 4.89 23.27
C PRO A 71 -22.89 6.27 23.59
N GLU A 72 -24.15 6.29 24.02
CA GLU A 72 -24.87 7.50 24.43
C GLU A 72 -24.25 8.15 25.67
N ASP A 73 -23.78 7.36 26.64
CA ASP A 73 -23.11 7.86 27.84
C ASP A 73 -21.77 8.51 27.51
N LEU A 74 -21.02 7.93 26.56
CA LEU A 74 -19.74 8.49 26.09
C LEU A 74 -19.94 9.85 25.40
N ILE A 75 -20.97 9.96 24.56
CA ILE A 75 -21.31 11.22 23.88
C ILE A 75 -21.76 12.29 24.87
N ARG A 76 -22.48 11.90 25.94
CA ARG A 76 -22.91 12.83 26.99
C ARG A 76 -21.71 13.38 27.78
N VAL A 77 -20.79 12.52 28.19
CA VAL A 77 -19.56 12.92 28.90
C VAL A 77 -18.69 13.86 28.07
N ASP A 78 -18.59 13.64 26.75
CA ASP A 78 -17.81 14.50 25.85
C ASP A 78 -18.44 15.90 25.70
N ARG A 79 -19.77 16.00 25.74
CA ARG A 79 -20.51 17.27 25.64
C ARG A 79 -20.54 18.09 26.94
N GLU A 80 -20.34 17.43 28.08
CA GLU A 80 -20.34 18.05 29.42
C GLU A 80 -18.94 18.49 29.87
N ARG A 81 -17.91 18.31 29.02
CA ARG A 81 -16.56 18.87 29.18
C ARG A 81 -16.41 20.23 28.52
#